data_AF-A0A2E6N2X3-F1
#
_entry.id   AF-A0A2E6N2X3-F1
#
_cell.length_a   1.000
_cell.length_b   1.000
_cell.length_c   1.000
_cell.angle_alpha   90.00
_cell.angle_beta   90.00
_cell.angle_gamma   90.00
#
_symmetry.space_group_name_H-M   'P 1'
#
loop_
_entity.id
_entity.type
_entity.pdbx_description
1 polymer ?
#
loop_
_entity_poly.entity_id
_entity_poly.type
_entity_poly.pdbx_seq_one_letter_code
_entity_poly.pdbx_strand_id
1 'polypeptide(L)' 'MDQKQIEKISALIKEQLLAGESVHLEGIGTFTPIHESQHFSRDEKGRKVAHPPNDTIQFSSDELGEIG' A
#
# COMPACT_ATOMS: atom_id res chain seq x y z
N MET A 1 24.94 -1.27 0.66
CA MET A 1 24.21 -0.20 -0.04
C MET A 1 24.45 1.10 0.68
N ASP A 2 24.72 2.17 -0.06
CA ASP A 2 24.81 3.53 0.50
C ASP A 2 23.43 4.17 0.59
N GLN A 3 23.23 5.11 1.51
CA GLN A 3 21.93 5.75 1.75
C GLN A 3 21.36 6.42 0.48
N LYS A 4 22.22 6.98 -0.37
CA LYS A 4 21.79 7.58 -1.65
C LYS A 4 21.17 6.58 -2.62
N GLN A 5 21.57 5.30 -2.56
CA GLN A 5 20.99 4.26 -3.40
C GLN A 5 19.59 3.87 -2.91
N ILE A 6 19.40 3.78 -1.59
CA ILE A 6 18.08 3.52 -0.99
C ILE A 6 17.09 4.63 -1.37
N GLU A 7 17.51 5.89 -1.29
CA GLU A 7 16.65 7.02 -1.67
C GLU A 7 16.22 6.96 -3.13
N LYS A 8 17.14 6.66 -4.04
CA LYS A 8 16.82 6.50 -5.47
C LYS A 8 15.84 5.36 -5.73
N ILE A 9 16.05 4.21 -5.10
CA ILE A 9 15.15 3.06 -5.22
C ILE A 9 13.76 3.44 -4.67
N SER A 10 13.72 4.14 -3.52
CA SER A 10 12.46 4.58 -2.93
C SER A 10 11.69 5.57 -3.82
N ALA A 11 12.40 6.44 -4.55
CA ALA A 11 11.80 7.37 -5.49
C ALA A 11 11.15 6.63 -6.67
N LEU A 12 11.87 5.67 -7.25
CA LEU A 12 11.36 4.85 -8.37
C LEU A 12 10.14 4.01 -7.98
N ILE A 13 10.12 3.47 -6.77
CA ILE A 13 8.95 2.73 -6.25
C ILE A 13 7.76 3.69 -6.10
N LYS A 14 7.98 4.88 -5.53
CA LYS A 14 6.93 5.89 -5.36
C LYS A 14 6.35 6.34 -6.70
N GLU A 15 7.19 6.57 -7.71
CA GLU A 15 6.73 6.98 -9.04
C GLU A 15 5.79 5.93 -9.67
N GLN A 16 6.15 4.65 -9.61
CA GLN A 16 5.29 3.56 -10.11
C GLN A 16 3.97 3.45 -9.33
N LEU A 17 4.02 3.57 -8.00
CA LEU A 17 2.80 3.56 -7.17
C LEU A 17 1.88 4.75 -7.46
N LEU A 18 2.44 5.94 -7.71
CA LEU A 18 1.68 7.13 -8.09
C LEU A 18 1.06 7.01 -9.50
N ALA A 19 1.66 6.20 -10.37
CA ALA A 19 1.08 5.85 -11.66
C ALA A 19 -0.07 4.83 -11.56
N GLY A 20 -0.35 4.31 -10.35
CA GLY A 20 -1.36 3.28 -10.12
C GLY A 20 -0.86 1.86 -10.40
N GLU A 21 0.46 1.67 -10.55
CA GLU A 21 1.06 0.36 -10.77
C GLU A 21 1.39 -0.34 -9.45
N SER A 22 1.20 -1.65 -9.40
CA SER A 22 1.71 -2.47 -8.29
C SER A 22 3.21 -2.72 -8.46
N VAL A 23 3.96 -2.65 -7.36
CA VAL A 23 5.39 -2.89 -7.34
C VAL A 23 5.70 -4.13 -6.52
N HIS A 24 6.20 -5.17 -7.19
CA HIS A 24 6.71 -6.36 -6.53
C HIS A 24 8.22 -6.25 -6.32
N LEU A 25 8.66 -6.46 -5.08
CA LEU A 25 10.07 -6.55 -4.69
C LEU A 25 10.32 -7.98 -4.19
N GLU A 26 11.00 -8.78 -5.03
CA GLU A 26 11.30 -10.18 -4.74
C GLU A 26 11.99 -10.33 -3.36
N GLY A 27 11.42 -11.19 -2.52
CA GLY A 27 11.96 -11.47 -1.18
C GLY A 27 11.62 -10.41 -0.13
N ILE A 28 10.82 -9.40 -0.49
CA ILE A 28 10.29 -8.38 0.43
C ILE A 28 8.76 -8.45 0.43
N GLY A 29 8.14 -8.33 -0.74
CA GLY A 29 6.70 -8.24 -0.87
C GLY A 29 6.23 -7.35 -2.00
N THR A 30 4.93 -7.15 -2.04
CA THR A 30 4.23 -6.40 -3.08
C THR A 30 3.51 -5.19 -2.50
N PHE A 31 3.74 -4.03 -3.10
CA PHE A 31 2.99 -2.81 -2.84
C PHE A 31 1.91 -2.66 -3.91
N THR A 32 0.65 -2.53 -3.49
CA THR A 32 -0.51 -2.39 -4.38
C THR A 32 -1.23 -1.09 -4.06
N PRO A 33 -1.39 -0.17 -5.02
CA PRO A 33 -2.25 0.99 -4.85
C PRO A 33 -3.71 0.52 -4.83
N ILE A 34 -4.44 0.91 -3.79
CA ILE A 34 -5.85 0.59 -3.59
C ILE A 34 -6.64 1.89 -3.60
N HIS A 35 -7.58 1.98 -4.54
CA HIS A 35 -8.57 3.05 -4.55
C HIS A 35 -9.82 2.61 -3.77
N GLU A 36 -9.99 3.16 -2.58
CA GLU A 36 -11.22 2.98 -1.81
C GLU A 36 -12.25 4.00 -2.27
N SER A 37 -13.35 3.50 -2.84
CA SER A 37 -14.49 4.35 -3.18
C SER A 37 -15.17 4.91 -1.92
N GLN A 38 -15.91 6.00 -2.10
CA GLN A 38 -16.77 6.53 -1.06
C GLN A 38 -17.67 5.43 -0.48
N HIS A 39 -17.69 5.30 0.84
CA HIS A 39 -18.56 4.35 1.52
C HIS A 39 -19.15 4.96 2.79
N PHE A 40 -20.19 4.33 3.32
CA PHE A 40 -20.83 4.76 4.56
C PHE A 40 -20.77 3.63 5.57
N SER A 41 -20.30 3.91 6.78
CA SER A 41 -20.34 2.97 7.89
C SER A 41 -21.18 3.52 9.05
N ARG A 42 -21.43 2.69 10.07
CA ARG A 42 -22.02 3.14 11.33
C ARG A 42 -20.94 3.21 12.39
N ASP A 43 -20.91 4.30 13.16
CA ASP A 43 -20.04 4.41 14.33
C ASP A 43 -20.58 3.58 15.51
N GLU A 44 -19.82 3.57 16.62
CA GLU A 44 -20.18 2.87 17.86
C GLU A 44 -21.52 3.33 18.48
N LYS A 45 -22.03 4.49 18.06
CA LYS A 45 -23.31 5.07 18.51
C LYS A 45 -24.43 4.87 17.48
N GLY A 46 -24.18 4.08 16.43
CA GLY A 46 -25.14 3.76 15.37
C GLY A 46 -25.38 4.89 14.36
N ARG A 47 -24.62 5.99 14.43
CA ARG A 47 -24.75 7.13 13.51
C ARG A 47 -24.09 6.79 12.18
N LYS A 48 -24.71 7.20 11.07
CA LYS A 48 -24.17 7.01 9.72
C LYS A 48 -23.01 7.99 9.50
N VAL A 49 -21.82 7.46 9.22
CA VAL A 49 -20.60 8.22 8.91
C VAL A 49 -20.29 8.02 7.44
N ALA A 50 -20.01 9.12 6.74
CA ALA A 50 -19.54 9.09 5.36
C ALA A 50 -18.01 9.04 5.36
N HIS A 51 -17.44 8.05 4.67
CA HIS A 51 -16.02 7.94 4.41
C HIS A 51 -15.77 8.43 2.99
N PRO A 52 -15.00 9.51 2.81
CA PRO A 52 -14.63 9.99 1.48
C PRO A 52 -13.82 8.92 0.73
N PRO A 53 -13.74 9.02 -0.60
CA PRO A 53 -12.82 8.17 -1.35
C PRO A 53 -11.38 8.42 -0.87
N ASN A 54 -10.59 7.35 -0.81
CA ASN A 54 -9.23 7.41 -0.32
C ASN A 54 -8.33 6.52 -1.16
N ASP A 55 -7.17 7.04 -1.55
CA ASP A 55 -6.12 6.27 -2.20
C ASP A 55 -5.12 5.84 -1.15
N THR A 56 -4.91 4.54 -1.02
CA THR A 56 -3.99 3.96 -0.05
C THR A 56 -3.03 2.99 -0.73
N ILE A 57 -1.91 2.69 -0.09
CA ILE A 57 -0.97 1.66 -0.54
C ILE A 57 -1.08 0.49 0.42
N GLN A 58 -1.50 -0.67 -0.09
CA GLN A 58 -1.47 -1.92 0.64
C GLN A 58 -0.13 -2.61 0.43
N PHE A 59 0.48 -3.11 1.50
CA PHE A 59 1.67 -3.94 1.43
C PHE A 59 1.34 -5.37 1.85
N SER A 60 1.78 -6.33 1.04
CA SER A 60 1.72 -7.76 1.32
C SER A 60 3.14 -8.31 1.27
N SER A 61 3.63 -8.83 2.39
CA SER A 61 4.96 -9.48 2.42
C SER A 61 4.96 -10.72 1.55
N ASP A 62 6.06 -10.98 0.86
CA ASP A 62 6.31 -12.32 0.35
C ASP A 62 6.44 -13.23 1.58
N GLU A 63 5.77 -14.38 1.55
CA GLU A 63 5.87 -15.35 2.62
C GLU A 63 7.35 -15.74 2.79
N LEU A 64 8.03 -15.19 3.80
CA LEU A 64 9.26 -15.79 4.29
C LEU A 64 8.81 -17.13 4.84
N GLY A 65 9.01 -18.17 4.03
CA GLY A 65 8.47 -19.51 4.28
C GLY A 65 8.51 -19.85 5.76
N GLU A 66 7.36 -20.24 6.30
CA GLU A 66 7.31 -20.87 7.61
C GLU A 66 8.35 -21.99 7.63
N ILE A 67 9.40 -21.81 8.42
CA ILE A 67 10.21 -22.94 8.87
C ILE A 67 9.33 -23.76 9.79
N GLY A 68 8.64 -24.75 9.20
CA GLY A 68 8.01 -25.84 9.95
C GLY A 68 9.04 -26.67 10.72
#